data_AF-A0A523QXX4-F1
#
_entry.id   AF-A0A523QXX4-F1
#
_cell.length_a   1.000
_cell.length_b   1.000
_cell.length_c   1.000
_cell.angle_alpha   90.00
_cell.angle_beta   90.00
_cell.angle_gamma   90.00
#
_symmetry.space_group_name_H-M   'P 1'
#
loop_
_entity.id
_entity.type
_entity.pdbx_description
1 polymer ?
#
loop_
_entity_poly.entity_id
_entity_poly.type
_entity_poly.pdbx_seq_one_letter_code
_entity_poly.pdbx_strand_id
1 'polypeptide(L)'
;MGKIRILQTFLFIFILVQGLNAQAKKPEAMAGISQAYYSMFDADNPYATKDMLDHIRRERFDLILPRVMREKKIDMWIHVIRPWTWSGNEFRRLEGSGQNYRSIDSTDPLRYELGSNAGVFIFTDRGGDRIERVVFEGEVEDAGAYDIVRGQSKFINQENYEIMDYVAENQGKALESELDYRFMGLGEFVAERNPQRIAVNYSERLSLAEGSETYTLALTDGISYADHLQLTKTLGDEYAKRMVSAEYLILDYLTRRVMSEIVLFGGSGIERKARKFDKIVPGVTTLRDVRGGWFCTRDAGHDERAMRDYPLQRGDMFQSGWGPTPYYLPREAETDLPPVIKKIWEEVLKVRGILRENIEVGPTAGETCELLIRKLEEAGFAYIDRDTYDINLDPEKTQV
;
A
#
# COMPACT_ATOMS: atom_id res chain seq x y z
N MET A 1 -27.57 6.18 -64.82
CA MET A 1 -26.47 6.76 -64.01
C MET A 1 -26.25 5.86 -62.81
N GLY A 2 -25.29 4.94 -62.89
CA GLY A 2 -25.12 3.92 -61.86
C GLY A 2 -23.70 3.38 -61.90
N LYS A 3 -22.82 4.00 -61.11
CA LYS A 3 -21.52 3.45 -60.70
C LYS A 3 -21.24 3.97 -59.30
N ILE A 4 -21.67 3.20 -58.32
CA ILE A 4 -21.27 3.33 -56.93
C ILE A 4 -19.78 2.96 -56.86
N ARG A 5 -18.92 3.93 -56.57
CA ARG A 5 -17.55 3.69 -56.12
C ARG A 5 -17.61 3.24 -54.65
N ILE A 6 -17.73 1.93 -54.41
CA ILE A 6 -17.32 1.32 -53.13
C ILE A 6 -16.01 0.61 -53.42
N LEU A 7 -14.92 1.36 -53.43
CA LEU A 7 -13.57 0.79 -53.46
C LEU A 7 -12.60 1.69 -52.69
N GLN A 8 -12.92 1.99 -51.43
CA GLN A 8 -11.93 2.52 -50.47
C GLN A 8 -12.14 2.06 -49.01
N THR A 9 -13.12 1.21 -48.70
CA THR A 9 -13.36 0.79 -47.31
C THR A 9 -12.65 -0.51 -46.91
N PHE A 10 -12.10 -1.28 -47.85
CA PHE A 10 -11.49 -2.59 -47.54
C PHE A 10 -9.98 -2.56 -47.27
N LEU A 11 -9.27 -1.47 -47.55
CA LEU A 11 -7.82 -1.38 -47.30
C LEU A 11 -7.46 -0.85 -45.90
N PHE A 12 -8.41 -0.22 -45.19
CA PHE A 12 -8.16 0.29 -43.84
C PHE A 12 -8.41 -0.74 -42.73
N ILE A 13 -9.16 -1.81 -42.99
CA ILE A 13 -9.47 -2.82 -41.95
C ILE A 13 -8.28 -3.76 -41.72
N PHE A 14 -7.51 -4.10 -42.74
CA PHE A 14 -6.35 -5.00 -42.56
C PHE A 14 -5.12 -4.34 -41.91
N ILE A 15 -4.97 -3.01 -42.02
CA ILE A 15 -3.87 -2.28 -41.38
C ILE A 15 -4.20 -1.94 -39.92
N LEU A 16 -5.47 -1.72 -39.57
CA LEU A 16 -5.91 -1.54 -38.18
C LEU A 16 -5.85 -2.85 -37.38
N VAL A 17 -6.06 -4.01 -38.00
CA VAL A 17 -6.01 -5.32 -37.30
C VAL A 17 -4.57 -5.76 -36.99
N GLN A 18 -3.56 -5.35 -37.77
CA GLN A 18 -2.16 -5.69 -37.49
C GLN A 18 -1.47 -4.73 -36.50
N GLY A 19 -1.94 -3.48 -36.39
CA GLY A 19 -1.47 -2.54 -35.36
C GLY A 19 -1.97 -2.84 -33.94
N LEU A 20 -3.12 -3.53 -33.81
CA LEU A 20 -3.72 -3.89 -32.52
C LEU A 20 -3.29 -5.27 -31.98
N ASN A 21 -2.71 -6.15 -32.81
CA ASN A 21 -2.39 -7.54 -32.43
C ASN A 21 -0.91 -7.81 -32.11
N ALA A 22 -0.01 -6.83 -32.26
CA ALA A 22 1.38 -6.99 -31.84
C ALA A 22 1.61 -6.68 -30.34
N GLN A 23 0.67 -5.95 -29.71
CA GLN A 23 0.72 -5.62 -28.28
C GLN A 23 -0.09 -6.60 -27.40
N ALA A 24 -0.74 -7.59 -28.02
CA ALA A 24 -1.56 -8.63 -27.38
C ALA A 24 -0.82 -9.97 -27.17
N LYS A 25 0.52 -10.00 -27.28
CA LYS A 25 1.33 -11.24 -27.20
C LYS A 25 2.21 -11.39 -25.95
N LYS A 26 1.86 -10.69 -24.86
CA LYS A 26 2.18 -11.14 -23.50
C LYS A 26 0.96 -10.90 -22.61
N PRO A 27 0.18 -11.94 -22.29
CA PRO A 27 -0.78 -11.86 -21.21
C PRO A 27 -0.08 -12.01 -19.85
N GLU A 28 -0.63 -11.31 -18.85
CA GLU A 28 -0.55 -11.55 -17.40
C GLU A 28 0.73 -11.13 -16.64
N ALA A 29 0.67 -10.73 -15.37
CA ALA A 29 -0.31 -11.12 -14.33
C ALA A 29 -0.77 -9.98 -13.38
N MET A 30 -0.44 -8.71 -13.68
CA MET A 30 -0.56 -7.64 -12.67
C MET A 30 -1.08 -6.27 -13.16
N ALA A 31 -2.28 -6.21 -13.74
CA ALA A 31 -2.97 -4.92 -13.92
C ALA A 31 -3.72 -4.55 -12.63
N GLY A 32 -3.15 -3.66 -11.81
CA GLY A 32 -3.80 -3.11 -10.60
C GLY A 32 -3.13 -3.40 -9.26
N ILE A 33 -2.14 -4.29 -9.18
CA ILE A 33 -1.64 -4.86 -7.91
C ILE A 33 -1.48 -3.82 -6.80
N SER A 34 -0.90 -2.67 -7.09
CA SER A 34 -0.78 -1.56 -6.15
C SER A 34 -1.29 -0.33 -6.87
N GLN A 35 -2.45 0.21 -6.49
CA GLN A 35 -2.40 1.64 -6.27
C GLN A 35 -1.70 1.86 -4.93
N ALA A 36 -2.13 1.29 -3.81
CA ALA A 36 -1.57 1.57 -2.48
C ALA A 36 -0.62 0.47 -1.94
N TYR A 37 0.63 0.38 -2.41
CA TYR A 37 1.70 0.86 -1.53
C TYR A 37 1.97 2.36 -1.76
N TYR A 38 1.69 2.91 -2.95
CA TYR A 38 1.96 4.31 -3.31
C TYR A 38 1.13 4.78 -4.54
N SER A 39 -0.17 5.03 -4.41
CA SER A 39 -1.05 5.26 -5.59
C SER A 39 -0.75 6.57 -6.30
N MET A 40 0.10 7.38 -5.69
CA MET A 40 0.48 8.69 -6.17
C MET A 40 1.82 8.73 -6.89
N PHE A 41 2.67 7.69 -6.82
CA PHE A 41 4.08 7.85 -7.17
C PHE A 41 4.55 7.24 -8.51
N ASP A 42 3.98 6.13 -8.99
CA ASP A 42 4.84 5.23 -9.77
C ASP A 42 4.32 4.63 -11.09
N ALA A 43 3.24 5.15 -11.69
CA ALA A 43 2.86 4.70 -13.04
C ALA A 43 4.01 4.88 -14.07
N ASP A 44 4.94 5.79 -13.80
CA ASP A 44 6.12 6.09 -14.62
C ASP A 44 7.44 5.59 -14.01
N ASN A 45 7.45 4.87 -12.87
CA ASN A 45 8.69 4.41 -12.24
C ASN A 45 9.22 3.16 -12.96
N PRO A 46 10.37 3.24 -13.65
CA PRO A 46 10.90 2.12 -14.41
C PRO A 46 11.36 0.95 -13.51
N TYR A 47 11.52 1.18 -12.20
CA TYR A 47 11.95 0.17 -11.24
C TYR A 47 10.79 -0.59 -10.59
N ALA A 48 9.55 -0.10 -10.70
CA ALA A 48 8.34 -0.72 -10.14
C ALA A 48 7.85 -1.91 -10.98
N THR A 49 8.68 -2.95 -11.07
CA THR A 49 8.43 -4.18 -11.85
C THR A 49 8.07 -5.36 -10.95
N LYS A 50 7.41 -6.40 -11.51
CA LYS A 50 7.16 -7.66 -10.78
C LYS A 50 8.46 -8.27 -10.23
N ASP A 51 9.50 -8.34 -11.05
CA ASP A 51 10.80 -8.88 -10.64
C ASP A 51 11.41 -8.12 -9.45
N MET A 52 11.25 -6.79 -9.41
CA MET A 52 11.69 -5.98 -8.27
C MET A 52 10.89 -6.28 -7.01
N LEU A 53 9.57 -6.44 -7.12
CA LEU A 53 8.71 -6.79 -5.98
C LEU A 53 9.05 -8.18 -5.43
N ASP A 54 9.29 -9.15 -6.31
CA ASP A 54 9.70 -10.51 -5.94
C ASP A 54 11.08 -10.49 -5.27
N HIS A 55 12.02 -9.67 -5.79
CA HIS A 55 13.32 -9.48 -5.15
C HIS A 55 13.20 -8.86 -3.76
N ILE A 56 12.42 -7.78 -3.60
CA ILE A 56 12.16 -7.13 -2.31
C ILE A 56 11.55 -8.13 -1.32
N ARG A 57 10.55 -8.91 -1.73
CA ARG A 57 9.91 -9.90 -0.85
C ARG A 57 10.91 -10.92 -0.31
N ARG A 58 11.72 -11.50 -1.20
CA ARG A 58 12.76 -12.46 -0.81
C ARG A 58 13.79 -11.82 0.12
N GLU A 59 14.25 -10.62 -0.22
CA GLU A 59 15.22 -9.88 0.60
C GLU A 59 14.66 -9.56 2.01
N ARG A 60 13.38 -9.17 2.10
CA ARG A 60 12.70 -8.94 3.39
C ARG A 60 12.54 -10.23 4.19
N PHE A 61 12.18 -11.33 3.55
CA PHE A 61 12.12 -12.64 4.20
C PHE A 61 13.49 -13.14 4.67
N ASP A 62 14.57 -12.79 3.98
CA ASP A 62 15.94 -13.20 4.34
C ASP A 62 16.55 -12.30 5.43
N LEU A 63 16.31 -10.99 5.39
CA LEU A 63 17.00 -10.02 6.25
C LEU A 63 16.14 -9.48 7.42
N ILE A 64 14.85 -9.25 7.19
CA ILE A 64 13.98 -8.60 8.18
C ILE A 64 13.25 -9.65 9.00
N LEU A 65 12.59 -10.61 8.34
CA LEU A 65 11.75 -11.63 8.99
C LEU A 65 12.46 -12.38 10.14
N PRO A 66 13.70 -12.90 9.98
CA PRO A 66 14.38 -13.59 11.07
C PRO A 66 14.68 -12.66 12.25
N ARG A 67 15.04 -11.40 11.97
CA ARG A 67 15.36 -10.41 13.02
C ARG A 67 14.13 -10.08 13.85
N VAL A 68 13.00 -9.76 13.20
CA VAL A 68 11.78 -9.36 13.92
C VAL A 68 11.19 -10.53 14.72
N MET A 69 11.19 -11.75 14.17
CA MET A 69 10.73 -12.94 14.90
C MET A 69 11.59 -13.20 16.13
N ARG A 70 12.92 -13.16 16.01
CA ARG A 70 13.86 -13.42 17.11
C ARG A 70 13.84 -12.33 18.18
N GLU A 71 13.84 -11.06 17.78
CA GLU A 71 13.78 -9.93 18.71
C GLU A 71 12.48 -9.96 19.53
N LYS A 72 11.36 -10.34 18.91
CA LYS A 72 10.08 -10.52 19.61
C LYS A 72 9.93 -11.89 20.29
N LYS A 73 10.90 -12.79 20.15
CA LYS A 73 10.90 -14.16 20.68
C LYS A 73 9.67 -14.96 20.22
N ILE A 74 9.38 -14.92 18.92
CA ILE A 74 8.28 -15.65 18.29
C ILE A 74 8.88 -16.87 17.57
N ASP A 75 8.41 -18.05 17.94
CA ASP A 75 8.87 -19.31 17.32
C ASP A 75 8.10 -19.61 16.04
N MET A 76 6.81 -19.24 16.02
CA MET A 76 5.95 -19.42 14.86
C MET A 76 5.06 -18.20 14.67
N TRP A 77 4.90 -17.74 13.45
CA TRP A 77 3.92 -16.72 13.08
C TRP A 77 2.95 -17.30 12.06
N ILE A 78 1.66 -17.32 12.41
CA ILE A 78 0.55 -17.72 11.55
C ILE A 78 -0.20 -16.46 11.13
N HIS A 79 -0.16 -16.13 9.84
CA HIS A 79 -0.85 -14.96 9.28
C HIS A 79 -1.98 -15.42 8.37
N VAL A 80 -3.21 -15.00 8.67
CA VAL A 80 -4.40 -15.38 7.90
C VAL A 80 -4.89 -14.17 7.09
N ILE A 81 -4.88 -14.30 5.77
CA ILE A 81 -5.49 -13.35 4.83
C ILE A 81 -6.79 -13.95 4.33
N ARG A 82 -7.92 -13.32 4.65
CA ARG A 82 -9.23 -13.84 4.26
C ARG A 82 -9.60 -13.39 2.83
N PRO A 83 -10.01 -14.32 1.93
CA PRO A 83 -10.23 -14.04 0.49
C PRO A 83 -11.34 -13.02 0.17
N TRP A 84 -12.28 -12.79 1.08
CA TRP A 84 -13.51 -12.02 0.80
C TRP A 84 -13.59 -10.68 1.54
N THR A 85 -12.51 -10.26 2.22
CA THR A 85 -12.47 -8.91 2.82
C THR A 85 -12.40 -7.89 1.70
N TRP A 86 -13.39 -7.00 1.63
CA TRP A 86 -13.58 -6.06 0.53
C TRP A 86 -12.76 -4.77 0.73
N SER A 87 -11.79 -4.49 -0.15
CA SER A 87 -11.06 -3.20 -0.19
C SER A 87 -11.89 -2.03 -0.75
N GLY A 88 -12.90 -2.31 -1.57
CA GLY A 88 -13.75 -1.31 -2.22
C GLY A 88 -13.07 -0.42 -3.26
N ASN A 89 -11.81 -0.69 -3.60
CA ASN A 89 -10.96 0.30 -4.25
C ASN A 89 -10.69 0.08 -5.74
N GLU A 90 -11.20 -0.98 -6.38
CA GLU A 90 -10.86 -1.24 -7.79
C GLU A 90 -12.05 -1.64 -8.68
N PHE A 91 -12.04 -1.10 -9.90
CA PHE A 91 -12.89 -1.53 -11.02
C PHE A 91 -12.04 -2.39 -11.97
N ARG A 92 -12.26 -3.71 -12.01
CA ARG A 92 -11.75 -4.53 -13.12
C ARG A 92 -12.79 -4.65 -14.22
N ARG A 93 -12.36 -4.42 -15.45
CA ARG A 93 -13.06 -4.88 -16.65
C ARG A 93 -12.56 -6.28 -16.96
N LEU A 94 -13.43 -7.27 -16.91
CA LEU A 94 -13.19 -8.57 -17.53
C LEU A 94 -13.13 -8.33 -19.05
N GLU A 95 -11.95 -8.50 -19.66
CA GLU A 95 -11.75 -8.32 -21.09
C GLU A 95 -12.79 -9.13 -21.88
N GLY A 96 -13.53 -8.44 -22.76
CA GLY A 96 -14.54 -9.05 -23.64
C GLY A 96 -15.95 -9.24 -23.06
N SER A 97 -16.19 -9.07 -21.76
CA SER A 97 -17.50 -9.38 -21.16
C SER A 97 -18.46 -8.18 -21.00
N GLY A 98 -17.99 -6.94 -21.13
CA GLY A 98 -18.79 -5.74 -20.88
C GLY A 98 -19.29 -5.61 -19.42
N GLN A 99 -18.96 -6.55 -18.54
CA GLN A 99 -19.30 -6.52 -17.13
C GLN A 99 -18.17 -5.87 -16.34
N ASN A 100 -18.52 -4.83 -15.58
CA ASN A 100 -17.63 -4.21 -14.60
C ASN A 100 -17.73 -5.01 -13.30
N TYR A 101 -16.69 -5.76 -12.94
CA TYR A 101 -16.57 -6.29 -11.59
C TYR A 101 -15.74 -5.31 -10.76
N ARG A 102 -16.29 -4.91 -9.62
CA ARG A 102 -15.50 -4.24 -8.59
C ARG A 102 -14.64 -5.33 -7.93
N SER A 103 -13.31 -5.21 -7.94
CA SER A 103 -12.45 -6.27 -7.43
C SER A 103 -12.63 -6.42 -5.92
N ILE A 104 -12.46 -7.67 -5.48
CA ILE A 104 -12.25 -8.02 -4.08
C ILE A 104 -10.73 -8.01 -3.92
N ASP A 105 -10.14 -6.87 -3.56
CA ASP A 105 -8.78 -6.90 -3.03
C ASP A 105 -8.88 -7.09 -1.52
N SER A 106 -8.00 -7.90 -0.96
CA SER A 106 -7.95 -8.06 0.49
C SER A 106 -7.63 -6.73 1.16
N THR A 107 -8.24 -6.49 2.32
CA THR A 107 -7.89 -5.36 3.20
C THR A 107 -6.67 -5.67 4.06
N ASP A 108 -6.05 -6.84 3.92
CA ASP A 108 -4.87 -7.16 4.71
C ASP A 108 -3.66 -6.34 4.21
N PRO A 109 -2.96 -5.62 5.11
CA PRO A 109 -1.82 -4.78 4.75
C PRO A 109 -0.61 -5.60 4.27
N LEU A 110 -0.52 -6.89 4.66
CA LEU A 110 0.57 -7.77 4.27
C LEU A 110 0.32 -8.51 2.97
N ARG A 111 -0.80 -8.28 2.26
CA ARG A 111 -1.07 -8.94 0.96
C ARG A 111 0.05 -8.77 -0.07
N TYR A 112 0.70 -7.60 -0.10
CA TYR A 112 1.82 -7.35 -1.02
C TYR A 112 3.12 -7.99 -0.55
N GLU A 113 3.35 -7.89 0.76
CA GLU A 113 4.49 -8.50 1.43
C GLU A 113 4.50 -10.01 1.22
N LEU A 114 3.33 -10.64 1.33
CA LEU A 114 3.14 -12.08 1.20
C LEU A 114 2.78 -12.51 -0.23
N GLY A 115 2.64 -11.55 -1.15
CA GLY A 115 2.37 -11.83 -2.57
C GLY A 115 1.06 -12.59 -2.79
N SER A 116 0.02 -12.30 -2.01
CA SER A 116 -1.27 -12.97 -2.08
C SER A 116 -2.42 -12.16 -1.47
N ASN A 117 -3.61 -12.29 -2.04
CA ASN A 117 -4.85 -11.69 -1.53
C ASN A 117 -5.64 -12.64 -0.62
N ALA A 118 -5.20 -13.88 -0.43
CA ALA A 118 -5.89 -14.87 0.37
C ALA A 118 -4.95 -16.02 0.73
N GLY A 119 -4.97 -16.44 2.00
CA GLY A 119 -4.23 -17.64 2.39
C GLY A 119 -3.91 -17.71 3.87
N VAL A 120 -3.28 -18.82 4.24
CA VAL A 120 -2.70 -19.05 5.57
C VAL A 120 -1.20 -19.19 5.39
N PHE A 121 -0.45 -18.24 5.92
CA PHE A 121 1.00 -18.20 5.86
C PHE A 121 1.57 -18.59 7.21
N ILE A 122 2.59 -19.45 7.20
CA ILE A 122 3.26 -19.89 8.42
C ILE A 122 4.75 -19.66 8.28
N PHE A 123 5.30 -18.97 9.25
CA PHE A 123 6.73 -18.72 9.38
C PHE A 123 7.22 -19.38 10.66
N THR A 124 8.23 -20.26 10.58
CA THR A 124 8.74 -20.98 11.75
C THR A 124 10.23 -20.71 11.93
N ASP A 125 10.63 -20.19 13.09
CA ASP A 125 12.04 -20.14 13.48
C ASP A 125 12.46 -21.49 14.06
N ARG A 126 13.29 -22.21 13.29
CA ARG A 126 13.85 -23.50 13.72
C ARG A 126 15.23 -23.37 14.36
N GLY A 127 15.68 -22.14 14.64
CA GLY A 127 16.99 -21.84 15.23
C GLY A 127 18.16 -21.90 14.25
N GLY A 128 17.91 -22.03 12.94
CA GLY A 128 18.92 -22.02 11.89
C GLY A 128 19.20 -20.62 11.33
N ASP A 129 19.85 -20.53 10.17
CA ASP A 129 20.18 -19.23 9.56
C ASP A 129 18.96 -18.51 8.96
N ARG A 130 17.94 -19.27 8.52
CA ARG A 130 16.71 -18.75 7.92
C ARG A 130 15.45 -19.24 8.63
N ILE A 131 14.37 -18.48 8.46
CA ILE A 131 13.01 -18.85 8.85
C ILE A 131 12.42 -19.77 7.78
N GLU A 132 11.77 -20.86 8.21
CA GLU A 132 10.97 -21.73 7.34
C GLU A 132 9.71 -20.97 6.91
N ARG A 133 9.43 -20.91 5.60
CA ARG A 133 8.34 -20.11 5.02
C ARG A 133 7.36 -21.02 4.31
N VAL A 134 6.12 -21.04 4.76
CA VAL A 134 5.10 -21.96 4.26
C VAL A 134 3.85 -21.19 3.85
N VAL A 135 3.40 -21.45 2.63
CA VAL A 135 2.03 -21.14 2.19
C VAL A 135 1.20 -22.39 2.49
N PHE A 136 0.53 -22.38 3.64
CA PHE A 136 -0.26 -23.51 4.11
C PHE A 136 -1.57 -23.63 3.31
N GLU A 137 -2.17 -22.49 2.98
CA GLU A 137 -3.37 -22.35 2.16
C GLU A 137 -3.23 -21.07 1.31
N GLY A 138 -3.84 -21.04 0.12
CA GLY A 138 -3.81 -19.90 -0.80
C GLY A 138 -2.78 -20.01 -1.94
N GLU A 139 -2.88 -19.09 -2.90
CA GLU A 139 -1.90 -18.90 -3.98
C GLU A 139 -0.92 -17.78 -3.65
N VAL A 140 0.27 -17.85 -4.22
CA VAL A 140 1.27 -16.77 -4.14
C VAL A 140 1.87 -16.46 -5.50
N GLU A 141 2.18 -15.19 -5.71
CA GLU A 141 2.79 -14.68 -6.94
C GLU A 141 4.23 -15.14 -7.15
N ASP A 142 4.97 -15.31 -6.05
CA ASP A 142 6.35 -15.75 -6.03
C ASP A 142 6.50 -17.00 -5.15
N ALA A 143 6.13 -18.15 -5.70
CA ALA A 143 6.29 -19.43 -5.03
C ALA A 143 7.75 -19.72 -4.62
N GLY A 144 8.74 -19.17 -5.33
CA GLY A 144 10.16 -19.35 -5.03
C GLY A 144 10.63 -18.63 -3.75
N ALA A 145 9.82 -17.71 -3.20
CA ALA A 145 10.11 -17.07 -1.91
C ALA A 145 9.82 -17.98 -0.70
N TYR A 146 9.12 -19.10 -0.92
CA TYR A 146 8.63 -20.01 0.11
C TYR A 146 9.27 -21.39 -0.01
N ASP A 147 9.41 -22.07 1.13
CA ASP A 147 9.97 -23.42 1.21
C ASP A 147 8.92 -24.49 0.88
N ILE A 148 7.65 -24.21 1.22
CA ILE A 148 6.50 -25.07 0.93
C ILE A 148 5.38 -24.19 0.39
N VAL A 149 4.83 -24.56 -0.78
CA VAL A 149 3.72 -23.84 -1.45
C VAL A 149 2.60 -24.83 -1.82
N ARG A 150 1.39 -24.30 -2.00
CA ARG A 150 0.17 -24.95 -2.56
C ARG A 150 0.47 -26.14 -3.47
N GLY A 151 -0.26 -27.25 -3.28
CA GLY A 151 -0.17 -28.46 -4.12
C GLY A 151 0.99 -29.42 -3.79
N GLN A 152 1.96 -29.02 -2.95
CA GLN A 152 2.96 -29.92 -2.36
C GLN A 152 2.60 -30.39 -0.94
N SER A 153 1.56 -29.77 -0.37
CA SER A 153 1.03 -30.05 0.95
C SER A 153 0.00 -31.20 0.90
N LYS A 154 -0.04 -32.06 1.92
CA LYS A 154 -1.06 -33.11 2.08
C LYS A 154 -2.44 -32.59 2.52
N PHE A 155 -2.65 -31.27 2.55
CA PHE A 155 -3.81 -30.61 3.15
C PHE A 155 -4.76 -30.03 2.07
N ILE A 156 -6.05 -29.96 2.39
CA ILE A 156 -7.16 -29.83 1.43
C ILE A 156 -7.55 -28.37 1.23
N ASN A 157 -7.72 -27.94 -0.02
CA ASN A 157 -8.00 -26.57 -0.40
C ASN A 157 -9.50 -26.29 -0.67
N GLN A 158 -9.99 -25.10 -0.27
CA GLN A 158 -11.39 -24.67 -0.48
C GLN A 158 -11.76 -24.31 -1.92
N GLU A 159 -10.80 -23.93 -2.77
CA GLU A 159 -11.08 -23.35 -4.09
C GLU A 159 -11.12 -24.36 -5.24
N ASN A 160 -10.56 -25.57 -5.09
CA ASN A 160 -10.21 -26.44 -6.23
C ASN A 160 -11.07 -27.70 -6.41
N TYR A 161 -12.32 -27.74 -5.95
CA TYR A 161 -13.12 -28.98 -5.87
C TYR A 161 -12.46 -30.11 -5.04
N GLU A 162 -11.28 -29.91 -4.46
CA GLU A 162 -10.59 -30.86 -3.58
C GLU A 162 -11.43 -31.17 -2.33
N ILE A 163 -12.22 -30.21 -1.83
CA ILE A 163 -13.22 -30.50 -0.80
C ILE A 163 -14.26 -31.48 -1.32
N MET A 164 -14.73 -31.34 -2.57
CA MET A 164 -15.71 -32.26 -3.13
C MET A 164 -15.13 -33.67 -3.33
N ASP A 165 -13.89 -33.76 -3.83
CA ASP A 165 -13.17 -35.03 -3.95
C ASP A 165 -12.92 -35.67 -2.58
N TYR A 166 -12.45 -34.89 -1.61
CA TYR A 166 -12.27 -35.37 -0.24
C TYR A 166 -13.56 -35.81 0.42
N VAL A 167 -14.64 -35.03 0.28
CA VAL A 167 -15.96 -35.37 0.81
C VAL A 167 -16.50 -36.62 0.13
N ALA A 168 -16.24 -36.81 -1.17
CA ALA A 168 -16.60 -38.02 -1.90
C ALA A 168 -15.79 -39.24 -1.43
N GLU A 169 -14.51 -39.07 -1.12
CA GLU A 169 -13.62 -40.13 -0.60
C GLU A 169 -13.82 -40.43 0.89
N ASN A 170 -14.32 -39.47 1.66
CA ASN A 170 -14.47 -39.52 3.12
C ASN A 170 -15.94 -39.35 3.56
N GLN A 171 -16.85 -40.07 2.88
CA GLN A 171 -18.28 -40.05 3.20
C GLN A 171 -18.53 -40.34 4.69
N GLY A 172 -19.23 -39.44 5.37
CA GLY A 172 -19.52 -39.52 6.81
C GLY A 172 -18.49 -38.86 7.73
N LYS A 173 -17.41 -38.28 7.20
CA LYS A 173 -16.41 -37.47 7.93
C LYS A 173 -16.38 -36.00 7.47
N ALA A 174 -17.42 -35.54 6.79
CA ALA A 174 -17.53 -34.14 6.36
C ALA A 174 -17.49 -33.23 7.58
N LEU A 175 -16.65 -32.19 7.53
CA LEU A 175 -16.56 -31.18 8.58
C LEU A 175 -17.83 -30.32 8.62
N GLU A 176 -18.11 -29.73 9.78
CA GLU A 176 -19.35 -28.98 10.04
C GLU A 176 -19.42 -27.64 9.29
N SER A 177 -18.28 -27.03 8.99
CA SER A 177 -18.18 -25.76 8.28
C SER A 177 -17.12 -25.80 7.18
N GLU A 178 -17.34 -25.04 6.11
CA GLU A 178 -16.28 -24.75 5.13
C GLU A 178 -15.01 -24.25 5.84
N LEU A 179 -15.14 -23.40 6.86
CA LEU A 179 -14.01 -22.87 7.63
C LEU A 179 -13.13 -23.93 8.29
N ASP A 180 -13.66 -25.10 8.64
CA ASP A 180 -12.87 -26.19 9.21
C ASP A 180 -11.85 -26.74 8.19
N TYR A 181 -12.15 -26.69 6.89
CA TYR A 181 -11.23 -27.19 5.85
C TYR A 181 -9.99 -26.33 5.68
N ARG A 182 -10.08 -25.00 5.89
CA ARG A 182 -8.95 -24.05 5.75
C ARG A 182 -7.76 -24.41 6.64
N PHE A 183 -8.03 -24.94 7.83
CA PHE A 183 -7.02 -25.29 8.82
C PHE A 183 -6.82 -26.80 8.93
N MET A 184 -7.36 -27.60 8.01
CA MET A 184 -7.25 -29.05 8.09
C MET A 184 -5.79 -29.49 8.12
N GLY A 185 -5.42 -30.25 9.16
CA GLY A 185 -4.06 -30.75 9.36
C GLY A 185 -3.04 -29.72 9.87
N LEU A 186 -3.46 -28.47 10.11
CA LEU A 186 -2.61 -27.45 10.71
C LEU A 186 -2.13 -27.85 12.11
N GLY A 187 -2.99 -28.50 12.91
CA GLY A 187 -2.63 -28.98 14.24
C GLY A 187 -1.44 -29.95 14.22
N GLU A 188 -1.41 -30.90 13.27
CA GLU A 188 -0.27 -31.82 13.09
C GLU A 188 1.00 -31.07 12.66
N PHE A 189 0.85 -30.14 11.73
CA PHE A 189 1.96 -29.32 11.23
C PHE A 189 2.61 -28.50 12.35
N VAL A 190 1.78 -27.89 13.21
CA VAL A 190 2.25 -27.14 14.39
C VAL A 190 2.86 -28.08 15.42
N ALA A 191 2.25 -29.25 15.67
CA ALA A 191 2.75 -30.22 16.64
C ALA A 191 4.13 -30.78 16.28
N GLU A 192 4.41 -31.01 14.99
CA GLU A 192 5.74 -31.44 14.52
C GLU A 192 6.85 -30.42 14.86
N ARG A 193 6.50 -29.13 14.88
CA ARG A 193 7.42 -28.02 15.15
C ARG A 193 7.46 -27.62 16.63
N ASN A 194 6.40 -27.93 17.37
CA ASN A 194 6.22 -27.67 18.80
C ASN A 194 6.65 -26.24 19.25
N PRO A 195 6.13 -25.17 18.62
CA PRO A 195 6.49 -23.80 18.99
C PRO A 195 6.05 -23.47 20.43
N GLN A 196 6.87 -22.71 21.16
CA GLN A 196 6.55 -22.23 22.51
C GLN A 196 5.76 -20.93 22.48
N ARG A 197 5.91 -20.12 21.42
CA ARG A 197 5.17 -18.88 21.22
C ARG A 197 4.72 -18.69 19.77
N ILE A 198 3.40 -18.59 19.58
CA ILE A 198 2.73 -18.54 18.27
C ILE A 198 2.11 -17.16 18.08
N ALA A 199 2.67 -16.33 17.19
CA ALA A 199 2.08 -15.05 16.85
C ALA A 199 0.93 -15.22 15.84
N VAL A 200 -0.19 -14.53 16.04
CA VAL A 200 -1.34 -14.50 15.11
C VAL A 200 -1.79 -13.06 14.88
N ASN A 201 -2.26 -12.74 13.67
CA ASN A 201 -2.55 -11.37 13.20
C ASN A 201 -3.85 -10.76 13.76
N TYR A 202 -4.03 -10.79 15.08
CA TYR A 202 -5.00 -10.00 15.83
C TYR A 202 -4.28 -8.96 16.70
N SER A 203 -4.98 -7.89 17.11
CA SER A 203 -4.42 -6.85 17.99
C SER A 203 -4.89 -6.98 19.45
N GLU A 204 -4.03 -6.57 20.37
CA GLU A 204 -4.34 -6.54 21.82
C GLU A 204 -4.23 -5.15 22.41
N ARG A 205 -3.22 -4.37 21.98
CA ARG A 205 -2.88 -3.08 22.62
C ARG A 205 -2.89 -1.90 21.66
N LEU A 206 -2.44 -2.11 20.42
CA LEU A 206 -2.02 -0.98 19.60
C LEU A 206 -3.16 -0.28 18.87
N SER A 207 -4.31 -0.94 18.67
CA SER A 207 -5.52 -0.40 18.01
C SER A 207 -5.20 0.64 16.91
N LEU A 208 -4.25 0.32 16.03
CA LEU A 208 -3.84 1.21 14.95
C LEU A 208 -4.79 1.00 13.77
N ALA A 209 -5.80 1.87 13.68
CA ALA A 209 -6.41 2.16 12.39
C ALA A 209 -5.40 2.95 11.55
N GLU A 210 -5.21 2.60 10.28
CA GLU A 210 -4.42 3.42 9.37
C GLU A 210 -5.00 4.84 9.26
N GLY A 211 -4.10 5.83 9.22
CA GLY A 211 -4.42 7.24 9.07
C GLY A 211 -4.74 7.66 7.62
N SER A 212 -5.78 8.48 7.51
CA SER A 212 -6.20 9.40 6.44
C SER A 212 -6.48 8.93 5.00
N GLU A 213 -5.90 7.86 4.45
CA GLU A 213 -6.14 7.52 3.02
C GLU A 213 -7.00 6.27 2.78
N THR A 214 -7.10 5.36 3.76
CA THR A 214 -7.91 4.14 3.66
C THR A 214 -8.53 3.83 5.02
N TYR A 215 -9.73 4.37 5.27
CA TYR A 215 -10.52 4.23 6.52
C TYR A 215 -10.93 2.78 6.91
N THR A 216 -10.30 1.75 6.35
CA THR A 216 -10.76 0.36 6.42
C THR A 216 -9.66 -0.67 6.71
N LEU A 217 -8.40 -0.26 6.91
CA LEU A 217 -7.29 -1.22 7.11
C LEU A 217 -6.81 -1.17 8.57
N ALA A 218 -7.16 -2.17 9.37
CA ALA A 218 -6.50 -2.40 10.64
C ALA A 218 -5.14 -3.05 10.35
N LEU A 219 -4.04 -2.33 10.66
CA LEU A 219 -2.68 -2.73 10.28
C LEU A 219 -2.27 -4.10 10.86
N THR A 220 -2.85 -4.44 12.01
CA THR A 220 -2.44 -5.58 12.82
C THR A 220 -3.60 -6.45 13.30
N ASP A 221 -4.84 -6.16 12.88
CA ASP A 221 -6.06 -6.87 13.30
C ASP A 221 -6.80 -7.44 12.08
N GLY A 222 -6.14 -8.35 11.37
CA GLY A 222 -6.59 -8.88 10.09
C GLY A 222 -7.37 -10.19 10.18
N ILE A 223 -7.16 -10.98 11.23
CA ILE A 223 -7.88 -12.26 11.39
C ILE A 223 -9.32 -12.01 11.86
N SER A 224 -10.29 -12.63 11.17
CA SER A 224 -11.69 -12.54 11.60
C SER A 224 -11.92 -13.32 12.90
N TYR A 225 -12.92 -12.91 13.68
CA TYR A 225 -13.32 -13.65 14.89
C TYR A 225 -13.61 -15.13 14.62
N ALA A 226 -14.27 -15.45 13.51
CA ALA A 226 -14.58 -16.84 13.15
C ALA A 226 -13.32 -17.65 12.82
N ASP A 227 -12.36 -17.07 12.09
CA ASP A 227 -11.09 -17.73 11.78
C ASP A 227 -10.23 -17.89 13.04
N HIS A 228 -10.25 -16.91 13.94
CA HIS A 228 -9.57 -17.01 15.22
C HIS A 228 -10.11 -18.17 16.08
N LEU A 229 -11.44 -18.29 16.21
CA LEU A 229 -12.08 -19.41 16.92
C LEU A 229 -11.74 -20.75 16.29
N GLN A 230 -11.79 -20.83 14.96
CA GLN A 230 -11.47 -22.06 14.25
C GLN A 230 -10.00 -22.45 14.39
N LEU A 231 -9.09 -21.48 14.28
CA LEU A 231 -7.67 -21.68 14.51
C LEU A 231 -7.43 -22.19 15.94
N THR A 232 -8.05 -21.56 16.94
CA THR A 232 -7.99 -21.96 18.35
C THR A 232 -8.42 -23.41 18.54
N LYS A 233 -9.56 -23.81 17.94
CA LYS A 233 -10.08 -25.18 17.97
C LYS A 233 -9.10 -26.17 17.32
N THR A 234 -8.53 -25.83 16.17
CA THR A 234 -7.60 -26.68 15.41
C THR A 234 -6.26 -26.88 16.12
N LEU A 235 -5.73 -25.82 16.76
CA LEU A 235 -4.48 -25.89 17.53
C LEU A 235 -4.64 -26.70 18.82
N GLY A 236 -5.85 -26.77 19.36
CA GLY A 236 -6.16 -27.44 20.63
C GLY A 236 -5.59 -26.69 21.84
N ASP A 237 -6.01 -27.09 23.04
CA ASP A 237 -5.73 -26.39 24.30
C ASP A 237 -4.24 -26.13 24.57
N GLU A 238 -3.35 -27.01 24.12
CA GLU A 238 -1.92 -26.88 24.34
C GLU A 238 -1.31 -25.71 23.58
N TYR A 239 -1.50 -25.67 22.25
CA TYR A 239 -0.92 -24.65 21.39
C TYR A 239 -1.74 -23.37 21.35
N ALA A 240 -3.07 -23.44 21.53
CA ALA A 240 -3.92 -22.27 21.64
C ALA A 240 -3.51 -21.36 22.81
N LYS A 241 -3.08 -21.93 23.95
CA LYS A 241 -2.56 -21.16 25.10
C LYS A 241 -1.23 -20.45 24.82
N ARG A 242 -0.54 -20.82 23.74
CA ARG A 242 0.72 -20.21 23.30
C ARG A 242 0.51 -19.13 22.25
N MET A 243 -0.73 -18.89 21.82
CA MET A 243 -1.08 -17.80 20.90
C MET A 243 -0.85 -16.45 21.58
N VAL A 244 -0.25 -15.53 20.83
CA VAL A 244 -0.05 -14.14 21.19
C VAL A 244 -0.35 -13.24 20.00
N SER A 245 -0.67 -11.97 20.24
CA SER A 245 -0.82 -10.99 19.16
C SER A 245 0.49 -10.80 18.38
N ALA A 246 0.36 -10.74 17.06
CA ALA A 246 1.44 -10.41 16.13
C ALA A 246 1.64 -8.89 15.93
N GLU A 247 0.90 -8.02 16.63
CA GLU A 247 0.84 -6.58 16.33
C GLU A 247 2.21 -5.90 16.28
N TYR A 248 3.06 -6.14 17.27
CA TYR A 248 4.42 -5.58 17.30
C TYR A 248 5.36 -6.23 16.30
N LEU A 249 5.14 -7.51 15.95
CA LEU A 249 5.94 -8.21 14.94
C LEU A 249 5.64 -7.63 13.56
N ILE A 250 4.35 -7.46 13.23
CA ILE A 250 3.89 -6.91 11.96
C ILE A 250 4.37 -5.46 11.79
N LEU A 251 4.28 -4.63 12.83
CA LEU A 251 4.79 -3.26 12.77
C LEU A 251 6.30 -3.20 12.58
N ASP A 252 7.07 -3.98 13.34
CA ASP A 252 8.52 -4.03 13.18
C ASP A 252 8.92 -4.60 11.81
N TYR A 253 8.14 -5.53 11.26
CA TYR A 253 8.33 -6.03 9.90
C TYR A 253 8.08 -4.92 8.87
N LEU A 254 6.93 -4.24 8.93
CA LEU A 254 6.51 -3.21 7.97
C LEU A 254 7.35 -1.92 8.04
N THR A 255 7.92 -1.57 9.19
CA THR A 255 8.68 -0.32 9.37
C THR A 255 10.15 -0.44 8.95
N ARG A 256 10.70 -1.66 8.94
CA ARG A 256 12.07 -1.90 8.48
C ARG A 256 12.08 -1.96 6.96
N ARG A 257 13.17 -1.46 6.36
CA ARG A 257 13.36 -1.42 4.90
C ARG A 257 14.60 -2.19 4.49
N VAL A 258 14.53 -2.86 3.35
CA VAL A 258 15.70 -3.44 2.67
C VAL A 258 16.28 -2.48 1.64
N MET A 259 17.49 -2.75 1.16
CA MET A 259 18.16 -1.85 0.21
C MET A 259 17.39 -1.71 -1.09
N SER A 260 16.74 -2.78 -1.56
CA SER A 260 15.94 -2.75 -2.78
C SER A 260 14.72 -1.84 -2.66
N GLU A 261 14.08 -1.77 -1.48
CA GLU A 261 13.03 -0.78 -1.20
C GLU A 261 13.57 0.64 -1.23
N ILE A 262 14.75 0.89 -0.64
CA ILE A 262 15.40 2.20 -0.65
C ILE A 262 15.71 2.64 -2.09
N VAL A 263 16.19 1.73 -2.94
CA VAL A 263 16.43 2.01 -4.36
C VAL A 263 15.14 2.30 -5.10
N LEU A 264 14.10 1.49 -4.87
CA LEU A 264 12.78 1.67 -5.48
C LEU A 264 12.17 3.03 -5.12
N PHE A 265 12.14 3.38 -3.82
CA PHE A 265 11.60 4.65 -3.33
C PHE A 265 12.48 5.85 -3.67
N GLY A 266 13.80 5.66 -3.75
CA GLY A 266 14.71 6.68 -4.27
C GLY A 266 14.39 7.05 -5.72
N GLY A 267 13.94 6.08 -6.51
CA GLY A 267 13.45 6.29 -7.88
C GLY A 267 12.15 7.09 -7.97
N SER A 268 11.27 6.98 -6.97
CA SER A 268 10.01 7.75 -6.91
C SER A 268 10.22 9.25 -6.64
N GLY A 269 11.41 9.65 -6.19
CA GLY A 269 11.85 11.04 -6.03
C GLY A 269 12.49 11.65 -7.28
N ILE A 270 12.62 10.91 -8.38
CA ILE A 270 13.17 11.42 -9.64
C ILE A 270 12.27 12.53 -10.16
N GLU A 271 12.90 13.65 -10.54
CA GLU A 271 12.26 14.83 -11.09
C GLU A 271 11.31 14.44 -12.23
N ARG A 272 10.01 14.43 -11.92
CA ARG A 272 8.98 14.20 -12.93
C ARG A 272 9.17 15.25 -14.00
N LYS A 273 9.15 14.85 -15.28
CA LYS A 273 9.16 15.80 -16.40
C LYS A 273 8.24 16.95 -16.04
N ALA A 274 8.79 18.17 -15.99
CA ALA A 274 8.01 19.37 -15.72
C ALA A 274 6.73 19.29 -16.55
N ARG A 275 5.57 19.26 -15.88
CA ARG A 275 4.29 19.21 -16.59
C ARG A 275 4.31 20.36 -17.58
N LYS A 276 4.05 20.10 -18.86
CA LYS A 276 4.04 21.16 -19.86
C LYS A 276 2.96 22.17 -19.50
N PHE A 277 3.39 23.36 -19.06
CA PHE A 277 2.55 24.45 -18.55
C PHE A 277 1.91 25.29 -19.65
N ASP A 278 2.25 24.99 -20.91
CA ASP A 278 1.84 25.66 -22.14
C ASP A 278 0.31 25.65 -22.38
N LYS A 279 -0.47 25.07 -21.47
CA LYS A 279 -1.92 24.90 -21.54
C LYS A 279 -2.72 25.71 -20.51
N ILE A 280 -2.06 26.40 -19.58
CA ILE A 280 -2.77 27.23 -18.60
C ILE A 280 -3.02 28.61 -19.21
N VAL A 281 -4.30 28.94 -19.41
CA VAL A 281 -4.77 30.23 -19.90
C VAL A 281 -5.46 30.95 -18.73
N PRO A 282 -4.87 32.03 -18.19
CA PRO A 282 -5.49 32.81 -17.12
C PRO A 282 -6.90 33.27 -17.51
N GLY A 283 -7.85 33.13 -16.58
CA GLY A 283 -9.26 33.45 -16.77
C GLY A 283 -10.08 32.40 -17.52
N VAL A 284 -9.46 31.31 -18.00
CA VAL A 284 -10.14 30.23 -18.74
C VAL A 284 -9.89 28.87 -18.10
N THR A 285 -8.64 28.53 -17.82
CA THR A 285 -8.27 27.25 -17.24
C THR A 285 -8.71 27.17 -15.78
N THR A 286 -9.36 26.07 -15.40
CA THR A 286 -9.86 25.82 -14.04
C THR A 286 -9.01 24.80 -13.28
N LEU A 287 -9.23 24.68 -11.96
CA LEU A 287 -8.64 23.61 -11.15
C LEU A 287 -9.01 22.20 -11.65
N ARG A 288 -10.23 22.04 -12.19
CA ARG A 288 -10.67 20.78 -12.82
C ARG A 288 -9.79 20.38 -14.01
N ASP A 289 -9.44 21.35 -14.86
CA ASP A 289 -8.65 21.11 -16.07
C ASP A 289 -7.22 20.66 -15.74
N VAL A 290 -6.65 21.22 -14.68
CA VAL A 290 -5.31 20.86 -14.18
C VAL A 290 -5.31 19.69 -13.19
N ARG A 291 -6.50 19.07 -12.96
CA ARG A 291 -6.74 18.01 -11.97
C ARG A 291 -6.14 18.34 -10.60
N GLY A 292 -6.35 19.57 -10.15
CA GLY A 292 -5.69 20.17 -9.01
C GLY A 292 -6.61 20.49 -7.82
N GLY A 293 -5.99 21.03 -6.77
CA GLY A 293 -6.65 21.58 -5.59
C GLY A 293 -6.18 23.01 -5.34
N TRP A 294 -6.91 23.75 -4.51
CA TRP A 294 -6.49 25.09 -4.10
C TRP A 294 -5.36 24.99 -3.07
N PHE A 295 -4.31 25.81 -3.18
CA PHE A 295 -3.10 25.65 -2.35
C PHE A 295 -3.32 26.10 -0.89
N CYS A 296 -4.35 26.92 -0.59
CA CYS A 296 -4.59 27.44 0.76
C CYS A 296 -6.07 27.61 1.08
N THR A 297 -6.65 26.80 1.97
CA THR A 297 -7.68 27.23 2.94
C THR A 297 -8.07 26.12 3.91
N ARG A 298 -7.99 26.42 5.22
CA ARG A 298 -8.65 25.67 6.31
C ARG A 298 -9.66 26.50 7.08
N ASP A 299 -10.10 27.62 6.49
CA ASP A 299 -11.05 28.51 7.13
C ASP A 299 -12.41 27.85 7.26
N ALA A 300 -13.05 28.02 8.42
CA ALA A 300 -14.39 27.53 8.68
C ALA A 300 -15.39 28.18 7.70
N GLY A 301 -15.87 27.40 6.72
CA GLY A 301 -16.83 27.84 5.70
C GLY A 301 -16.31 27.88 4.26
N HIS A 302 -15.03 27.53 4.03
CA HIS A 302 -14.51 27.40 2.67
C HIS A 302 -15.11 26.18 1.95
N ASP A 303 -15.72 26.39 0.78
CA ASP A 303 -16.23 25.31 -0.08
C ASP A 303 -15.21 24.99 -1.19
N GLU A 304 -14.36 23.99 -0.94
CA GLU A 304 -13.37 23.53 -1.91
C GLU A 304 -14.00 23.05 -3.23
N ARG A 305 -15.25 22.56 -3.20
CA ARG A 305 -15.95 22.10 -4.40
C ARG A 305 -16.33 23.27 -5.29
N ALA A 306 -16.73 24.40 -4.70
CA ALA A 306 -17.03 25.61 -5.44
C ALA A 306 -15.80 26.17 -6.18
N MET A 307 -14.60 25.92 -5.67
CA MET A 307 -13.35 26.37 -6.29
C MET A 307 -12.89 25.50 -7.46
N ARG A 308 -13.41 24.27 -7.61
CA ARG A 308 -12.98 23.36 -8.69
C ARG A 308 -13.23 23.91 -10.09
N ASP A 309 -14.33 24.66 -10.24
CA ASP A 309 -14.75 25.25 -11.52
C ASP A 309 -14.39 26.74 -11.62
N TYR A 310 -13.66 27.28 -10.65
CA TYR A 310 -13.17 28.65 -10.68
C TYR A 310 -12.06 28.81 -11.74
N PRO A 311 -12.20 29.76 -12.69
CA PRO A 311 -11.13 30.05 -13.65
C PRO A 311 -9.94 30.71 -12.96
N LEU A 312 -8.77 30.07 -13.03
CA LEU A 312 -7.53 30.52 -12.42
C LEU A 312 -7.13 31.89 -12.95
N GLN A 313 -6.89 32.82 -12.04
CA GLN A 313 -6.47 34.19 -12.33
C GLN A 313 -4.96 34.35 -12.16
N ARG A 314 -4.43 35.44 -12.72
CA ARG A 314 -3.06 35.86 -12.40
C ARG A 314 -2.98 36.30 -10.94
N GLY A 315 -1.96 35.83 -10.25
CA GLY A 315 -1.75 36.00 -8.81
C GLY A 315 -2.23 34.82 -7.98
N ASP A 316 -2.91 33.82 -8.57
CA ASP A 316 -3.40 32.66 -7.83
C ASP A 316 -2.28 31.67 -7.52
N MET A 317 -2.40 31.01 -6.37
CA MET A 317 -1.62 29.83 -5.99
C MET A 317 -2.51 28.58 -5.97
N PHE A 318 -2.05 27.51 -6.60
CA PHE A 318 -2.80 26.27 -6.71
C PHE A 318 -1.89 25.05 -6.70
N GLN A 319 -2.47 23.87 -6.48
CA GLN A 319 -1.80 22.58 -6.67
C GLN A 319 -2.31 21.94 -7.95
N SER A 320 -1.44 21.26 -8.68
CA SER A 320 -1.83 20.49 -9.88
C SER A 320 -1.58 19.01 -9.65
N GLY A 321 -2.57 18.18 -9.97
CA GLY A 321 -2.56 16.78 -9.55
C GLY A 321 -2.80 16.65 -8.05
N TRP A 322 -2.44 15.49 -7.52
CA TRP A 322 -2.48 15.20 -6.09
C TRP A 322 -1.11 15.41 -5.41
N GLY A 323 -0.16 16.06 -6.08
CA GLY A 323 1.19 16.26 -5.57
C GLY A 323 1.29 17.49 -4.66
N PRO A 324 2.24 17.53 -3.73
CA PRO A 324 2.39 18.62 -2.76
C PRO A 324 2.98 19.91 -3.35
N THR A 325 3.17 19.98 -4.67
CA THR A 325 3.88 21.09 -5.32
C THR A 325 2.94 22.28 -5.56
N PRO A 326 3.16 23.44 -4.91
CA PRO A 326 2.47 24.67 -5.27
C PRO A 326 2.88 25.17 -6.65
N TYR A 327 1.93 25.82 -7.31
CA TYR A 327 2.12 26.58 -8.53
C TYR A 327 1.59 28.00 -8.33
N TYR A 328 2.26 28.97 -8.93
CA TYR A 328 1.89 30.38 -8.91
C TYR A 328 1.69 30.88 -10.34
N LEU A 329 0.59 31.60 -10.60
CA LEU A 329 0.41 32.31 -11.88
C LEU A 329 0.91 33.76 -11.75
N PRO A 330 1.99 34.17 -12.44
CA PRO A 330 2.47 35.54 -12.36
C PRO A 330 1.47 36.56 -12.92
N ARG A 331 1.41 37.74 -12.29
CA ARG A 331 0.74 38.95 -12.81
C ARG A 331 1.48 39.49 -14.02
N GLU A 332 0.80 40.25 -14.88
CA GLU A 332 1.39 40.71 -16.16
C GLU A 332 2.64 41.56 -15.98
N ALA A 333 2.72 42.32 -14.89
CA ALA A 333 3.86 43.16 -14.56
C ALA A 333 4.96 42.41 -13.77
N GLU A 334 4.71 41.16 -13.34
CA GLU A 334 5.67 40.38 -12.56
C GLU A 334 6.62 39.63 -13.50
N THR A 335 7.91 39.91 -13.34
CA THR A 335 9.00 39.20 -14.04
C THR A 335 9.65 38.14 -13.16
N ASP A 336 9.25 38.07 -11.89
CA ASP A 336 9.82 37.20 -10.85
C ASP A 336 8.76 36.92 -9.77
N LEU A 337 9.01 35.94 -8.91
CA LEU A 337 8.11 35.59 -7.80
C LEU A 337 7.95 36.76 -6.83
N PRO A 338 6.72 37.02 -6.33
CA PRO A 338 6.48 38.01 -5.28
C PRO A 338 7.39 37.80 -4.06
N PRO A 339 7.87 38.89 -3.42
CA PRO A 339 8.74 38.80 -2.25
C PRO A 339 8.18 37.92 -1.12
N VAL A 340 6.86 37.93 -0.92
CA VAL A 340 6.17 37.11 0.09
C VAL A 340 6.30 35.61 -0.22
N ILE A 341 6.14 35.21 -1.48
CA ILE A 341 6.27 33.80 -1.89
C ILE A 341 7.72 33.34 -1.74
N LYS A 342 8.68 34.20 -2.11
CA LYS A 342 10.11 33.92 -1.89
C LYS A 342 10.45 33.73 -0.42
N LYS A 343 9.94 34.61 0.46
CA LYS A 343 10.12 34.49 1.92
C LYS A 343 9.58 33.15 2.44
N ILE A 344 8.36 32.77 2.07
CA ILE A 344 7.77 31.47 2.47
C ILE A 344 8.64 30.30 1.99
N TRP A 345 9.12 30.36 0.75
CA TRP A 345 9.98 29.32 0.20
C TRP A 345 11.31 29.20 0.96
N GLU A 346 11.96 30.33 1.26
CA GLU A 346 13.18 30.37 2.07
C GLU A 346 12.96 29.79 3.48
N GLU A 347 11.83 30.11 4.11
CA GLU A 347 11.45 29.56 5.42
C GLU A 347 11.22 28.04 5.36
N VAL A 348 10.50 27.54 4.35
CA VAL A 348 10.33 26.09 4.13
C VAL A 348 11.67 25.39 3.93
N LEU A 349 12.58 25.98 3.15
CA LEU A 349 13.93 25.43 2.97
C LEU A 349 14.72 25.42 4.27
N LYS A 350 14.58 26.45 5.10
CA LYS A 350 15.22 26.51 6.43
C LYS A 350 14.69 25.43 7.36
N VAL A 351 13.36 25.25 7.44
CA VAL A 351 12.73 24.15 8.20
C VAL A 351 13.24 22.79 7.71
N ARG A 352 13.24 22.54 6.39
CA ARG A 352 13.75 21.29 5.82
C ARG A 352 15.23 21.07 6.12
N GLY A 353 16.03 22.13 6.13
CA GLY A 353 17.43 22.10 6.56
C GLY A 353 17.58 21.62 8.00
N ILE A 354 16.82 22.22 8.92
CA ILE A 354 16.80 21.85 10.35
C ILE A 354 16.40 20.38 10.51
N LEU A 355 15.30 19.95 9.90
CA LEU A 355 14.85 18.55 9.97
C LEU A 355 15.95 17.59 9.47
N ARG A 356 16.52 17.87 8.29
CA ARG A 356 17.55 17.02 7.68
C ARG A 356 18.83 16.93 8.51
N GLU A 357 19.24 18.02 9.16
CA GLU A 357 20.49 18.09 9.92
C GLU A 357 20.38 17.48 11.32
N ASN A 358 19.16 17.28 11.85
CA ASN A 358 18.95 16.87 13.24
C ASN A 358 18.20 15.53 13.39
N ILE A 359 17.60 14.99 12.32
CA ILE A 359 17.02 13.64 12.35
C ILE A 359 18.15 12.63 12.12
N GLU A 360 18.53 11.94 13.19
CA GLU A 360 19.63 10.97 13.20
C GLU A 360 19.17 9.60 13.70
N VAL A 361 19.98 8.57 13.43
CA VAL A 361 19.74 7.22 13.93
C VAL A 361 20.08 7.14 15.42
N GLY A 362 19.17 6.62 16.24
CA GLY A 362 19.43 6.32 17.65
C GLY A 362 18.37 6.86 18.60
N PRO A 363 18.11 8.18 18.61
CA PRO A 363 17.07 8.77 19.46
C PRO A 363 15.68 8.22 19.17
N THR A 364 14.81 8.24 20.19
CA THR A 364 13.39 7.94 20.02
C THR A 364 12.69 9.05 19.23
N ALA A 365 11.50 8.74 18.71
CA ALA A 365 10.67 9.75 18.02
C ALA A 365 10.32 10.93 18.95
N GLY A 366 10.09 10.67 20.25
CA GLY A 366 9.82 11.71 21.24
C GLY A 366 11.01 12.63 21.46
N GLU A 367 12.19 12.07 21.70
CA GLU A 367 13.45 12.85 21.86
C GLU A 367 13.78 13.65 20.59
N THR A 368 13.58 13.05 19.42
CA THR A 368 13.75 13.73 18.13
C THR A 368 12.77 14.89 17.99
N CYS A 369 11.50 14.68 18.33
CA CYS A 369 10.49 15.74 18.30
C CYS A 369 10.87 16.92 19.21
N GLU A 370 11.23 16.65 20.48
CA GLU A 370 11.68 17.68 21.43
C GLU A 370 12.93 18.43 20.96
N LEU A 371 13.88 17.74 20.32
CA LEU A 371 15.05 18.37 19.70
C LEU A 371 14.64 19.31 18.55
N LEU A 372 13.79 18.83 17.65
CA LEU A 372 13.34 19.59 16.49
C LEU A 372 12.54 20.83 16.89
N ILE A 373 11.64 20.71 17.87
CA ILE A 373 10.89 21.85 18.43
C ILE A 373 11.85 22.95 18.89
N ARG A 374 12.84 22.60 19.72
CA ARG A 374 13.85 23.56 20.20
C ARG A 374 14.61 24.21 19.05
N LYS A 375 15.05 23.43 18.06
CA LYS A 375 15.80 23.93 16.89
C LYS A 375 14.97 24.87 16.02
N LEU A 376 13.69 24.57 15.85
CA LEU A 376 12.75 25.43 15.12
C LEU A 376 12.53 26.74 15.87
N GLU A 377 12.30 26.70 17.19
CA GLU A 377 12.12 27.89 18.02
C GLU A 377 13.37 28.78 18.07
N GLU A 378 14.57 28.18 18.21
CA GLU A 378 15.87 28.86 18.11
C GLU A 378 16.05 29.54 16.74
N ALA A 379 15.52 28.93 15.68
CA ALA A 379 15.55 29.47 14.32
C ALA A 379 14.48 30.53 14.05
N GLY A 380 13.65 30.88 15.03
CA GLY A 380 12.63 31.92 14.94
C GLY A 380 11.25 31.44 14.49
N PHE A 381 11.03 30.12 14.41
CA PHE A 381 9.72 29.54 14.13
C PHE A 381 8.89 29.40 15.42
N ALA A 382 7.59 29.18 15.27
CA ALA A 382 6.71 28.80 16.36
C ALA A 382 6.19 27.38 16.10
N TYR A 383 6.44 26.45 17.00
CA TYR A 383 5.95 25.09 16.85
C TYR A 383 4.46 25.00 17.18
N ILE A 384 3.70 24.24 16.39
CA ILE A 384 2.31 23.88 16.67
C ILE A 384 2.13 22.35 16.64
N ASP A 385 1.38 21.81 17.60
CA ASP A 385 1.09 20.38 17.70
C ASP A 385 -0.11 19.94 16.85
N ARG A 386 -0.78 20.90 16.20
CA ARG A 386 -1.98 20.71 15.41
C ARG A 386 -1.87 21.42 14.08
N ASP A 387 -2.52 20.84 13.08
CA ASP A 387 -2.53 21.35 11.71
C ASP A 387 -3.54 22.50 11.51
N THR A 388 -3.52 23.46 12.43
CA THR A 388 -4.43 24.61 12.54
C THR A 388 -3.65 25.84 12.97
N TYR A 389 -3.88 26.97 12.31
CA TYR A 389 -3.24 28.23 12.66
C TYR A 389 -3.66 28.70 14.07
N ASP A 390 -2.69 28.89 14.97
CA ASP A 390 -2.92 29.39 16.32
C ASP A 390 -2.81 30.91 16.35
N ILE A 391 -3.95 31.57 16.51
CA ILE A 391 -4.07 33.03 16.57
C ILE A 391 -3.39 33.66 17.80
N ASN A 392 -3.02 32.86 18.81
CA ASN A 392 -2.44 33.36 20.07
C ASN A 392 -0.91 33.39 20.05
N LEU A 393 -0.27 32.80 19.03
CA LEU A 393 1.18 32.84 18.86
C LEU A 393 1.62 34.13 18.19
N ASP A 394 2.92 34.41 18.23
CA ASP A 394 3.51 35.59 17.59
C ASP A 394 3.19 35.59 16.08
N PRO A 395 2.39 36.55 15.57
CA PRO A 395 1.97 36.56 14.17
C PRO A 395 3.12 36.85 13.20
N GLU A 396 4.26 37.34 13.69
CA GLU A 396 5.46 37.57 12.88
C GLU A 396 6.29 36.28 12.70
N LYS A 397 6.03 35.24 13.51
CA LYS A 397 6.68 33.94 13.38
C LYS A 397 5.87 33.00 12.50
N THR A 398 6.56 32.33 11.59
CA THR A 398 5.97 31.24 10.83
C THR A 398 5.72 30.05 11.75
N GLN A 399 4.48 29.56 11.73
CA GLN A 399 4.04 28.40 12.51
C GLN A 399 4.36 27.12 11.75
N VAL A 400 4.99 26.16 12.41
CA VAL A 400 5.53 24.92 11.82
C VAL A 400 5.03 23.70 12.58
#